data_AF-A0A0E0PYJ5-F1
#
_entry.id   AF-A0A0E0PYJ5-F1
#
_cell.length_a   1.000
_cell.length_b   1.000
_cell.length_c   1.000
_cell.angle_alpha   90.00
_cell.angle_beta   90.00
_cell.angle_gamma   90.00
#
_symmetry.space_group_name_H-M   'P 1'
#
loop_
_entity.id
_entity.type
_entity.pdbx_description
1 polymer ?
#
loop_
_entity_poly.entity_id
_entity_poly.type
_entity_poly.pdbx_seq_one_letter_code
_entity_poly.pdbx_strand_id
1 'polypeptide(L)' 'MGSHHRPTAGQCSLVQPPRLITCLLLLLLLLLLSSPLTLPCSASSAVITHLPGFHGRLPFYLETG' A
#
# COMPACT_ATOMS: atom_id res chain seq x y z
N MET A 1 -26.58 -37.91 39.76
CA MET A 1 -26.64 -37.87 38.28
C MET A 1 -27.72 -36.87 37.90
N GLY A 2 -27.55 -35.84 37.09
CA GLY A 2 -26.41 -35.14 36.54
C GLY A 2 -26.89 -33.70 36.27
N SER A 3 -26.09 -32.70 36.62
CA SER A 3 -26.46 -31.29 36.40
C SER A 3 -26.29 -30.93 34.92
N HIS A 4 -27.40 -30.56 34.27
CA HIS A 4 -27.39 -30.06 32.91
C HIS A 4 -26.71 -28.69 32.85
N HIS A 5 -25.48 -28.67 32.32
CA HIS A 5 -24.83 -27.43 31.91
C HIS A 5 -25.59 -26.83 30.72
N ARG A 6 -26.35 -25.78 31.00
CA ARG A 6 -26.92 -24.88 30.00
C ARG A 6 -25.76 -24.17 29.28
N PRO A 7 -25.58 -24.32 27.96
CA PRO A 7 -24.63 -23.49 27.23
C PRO A 7 -25.22 -22.07 27.20
N THR A 8 -24.54 -21.14 27.87
CA THR A 8 -24.86 -19.72 27.84
C THR A 8 -24.75 -19.26 26.39
N ALA A 9 -25.88 -18.77 25.90
CA ALA A 9 -26.08 -18.28 24.55
C ALA A 9 -24.96 -17.32 24.14
N GLY A 10 -24.57 -17.46 22.88
CA GLY A 10 -23.47 -16.78 22.23
C GLY A 10 -23.34 -15.33 22.65
N GLN A 11 -22.09 -15.00 22.95
CA GLN A 11 -21.59 -13.67 23.26
C GLN A 11 -21.99 -12.69 22.14
N CYS A 12 -23.17 -12.09 22.25
CA CYS A 12 -23.48 -10.81 21.62
C CYS A 12 -22.73 -9.73 22.41
N SER A 13 -21.40 -9.80 22.43
CA SER A 13 -20.56 -8.73 22.93
C SER A 13 -20.62 -7.64 21.87
N LEU A 14 -21.70 -6.87 21.98
CA LEU A 14 -21.95 -5.57 21.39
C LEU A 14 -20.61 -4.93 21.11
N VAL A 15 -20.21 -4.98 19.85
CA VAL A 15 -18.90 -4.52 19.38
C VAL A 15 -18.78 -3.11 19.87
N GLN A 16 -17.98 -2.92 20.93
CA GLN A 16 -17.87 -1.63 21.61
C GLN A 16 -17.54 -0.61 20.50
N PRO A 17 -18.34 0.44 20.28
CA PRO A 17 -18.11 1.40 19.20
C PRO A 17 -16.65 1.88 19.09
N PRO A 18 -15.88 2.09 20.18
CA PRO A 18 -14.46 2.43 20.05
C PRO A 18 -13.62 1.34 19.38
N ARG A 19 -13.92 0.05 19.60
CA ARG A 19 -13.19 -1.08 19.01
C ARG A 19 -13.40 -1.17 17.50
N LEU A 20 -14.61 -0.88 17.03
CA LEU A 20 -14.93 -0.88 15.61
C LEU A 20 -14.19 0.25 14.87
N ILE A 21 -14.13 1.43 15.47
CA ILE A 21 -13.37 2.58 14.94
C ILE A 21 -11.87 2.23 14.88
N THR A 22 -11.31 1.65 15.94
CA THR A 22 -9.91 1.20 15.94
C THR A 22 -9.63 0.14 14.87
N CYS A 23 -10.53 -0.83 14.69
CA CYS A 23 -10.40 -1.82 13.62
C CYS A 23 -10.46 -1.20 12.23
N LEU A 24 -11.37 -0.26 11.99
CA LEU A 24 -11.47 0.44 10.71
C LEU A 24 -10.21 1.27 10.42
N LEU A 25 -9.68 1.98 11.42
CA LEU A 25 -8.42 2.72 11.30
C LEU A 25 -7.24 1.80 10.99
N LEU A 26 -7.15 0.65 11.67
CA LEU A 26 -6.09 -0.33 11.44
C LEU A 26 -6.20 -0.95 10.04
N LEU A 27 -7.41 -1.27 9.59
CA LEU A 27 -7.66 -1.80 8.25
C LEU A 27 -7.31 -0.77 7.16
N LEU A 28 -7.66 0.50 7.38
CA LEU A 28 -7.31 1.59 6.48
C LEU A 28 -5.78 1.77 6.40
N LEU A 29 -5.09 1.77 7.54
CA LEU A 29 -3.63 1.85 7.58
C LEU A 29 -2.97 0.68 6.84
N LEU A 30 -3.48 -0.53 7.06
CA LEU A 30 -2.98 -1.73 6.39
C LEU A 30 -3.23 -1.66 4.88
N LEU A 31 -4.38 -1.14 4.44
CA LEU A 31 -4.70 -0.92 3.03
C LEU A 31 -3.79 0.12 2.39
N LEU A 32 -3.50 1.23 3.09
CA LEU A 32 -2.56 2.26 2.62
C LEU A 32 -1.13 1.74 2.49
N LEU A 33 -0.70 0.86 3.41
CA LEU A 33 0.65 0.30 3.42
C LEU A 33 0.82 -0.88 2.44
N SER A 34 -0.26 -1.65 2.22
CA SER A 34 -0.28 -2.79 1.29
C SER A 34 -0.55 -2.39 -0.15
N SER A 35 -1.22 -1.25 -0.39
CA SER A 35 -1.17 -0.64 -1.70
C SER A 35 0.29 -0.23 -1.92
N PRO A 36 0.97 -0.76 -2.95
CA PRO A 36 2.16 -0.08 -3.41
C PRO A 36 1.66 1.32 -3.75
N LEU A 37 2.04 2.31 -2.96
CA LEU A 37 1.93 3.69 -3.37
C LEU A 37 2.87 3.74 -4.57
N THR A 38 2.33 3.40 -5.73
CA THR A 38 2.92 3.66 -7.03
C THR A 38 2.88 5.17 -7.13
N LEU A 39 3.75 5.83 -6.35
CA LEU A 39 4.26 7.13 -6.71
C LEU A 39 4.69 6.88 -8.15
N PRO A 40 4.05 7.51 -9.15
CA PRO A 40 4.67 7.56 -10.44
C PRO A 40 5.95 8.36 -10.17
N CYS A 41 7.04 7.67 -9.84
CA CYS A 41 8.34 8.10 -10.28
C CYS A 41 8.18 8.11 -11.78
N SER A 42 7.71 9.25 -12.30
CA SER A 42 7.89 9.62 -13.68
C SER A 42 9.40 9.69 -13.83
N ALA A 43 10.01 8.53 -14.06
CA ALA A 43 11.23 8.39 -14.80
C ALA A 43 10.85 9.01 -16.15
N SER A 44 11.00 10.33 -16.23
CA SER A 44 10.89 11.06 -17.46
C SER A 44 11.97 10.46 -18.33
N SER A 45 11.61 9.51 -19.20
CA SER A 45 12.53 8.91 -20.16
C SER A 45 13.12 10.05 -20.96
N ALA A 46 14.30 10.48 -20.53
CA ALA A 46 14.98 11.63 -21.09
C ALA A 46 15.93 11.06 -22.12
N VAL A 47 15.66 11.37 -23.37
CA VAL A 47 16.58 11.07 -24.46
C VAL A 47 17.79 11.96 -24.28
N ILE A 48 18.93 11.34 -24.07
CA ILE A 48 20.20 12.04 -24.03
C ILE A 48 20.60 12.30 -25.48
N THR A 49 20.69 13.59 -25.84
CA THR A 49 21.13 14.04 -27.17
C THR A 49 22.57 14.53 -27.18
N HIS A 50 23.13 14.83 -26.00
CA HIS A 50 24.47 15.38 -25.81
C HIS A 50 25.15 14.77 -24.57
N LEU A 51 26.47 14.55 -24.64
CA LEU A 51 27.28 14.05 -23.53
C LEU A 51 28.37 15.04 -23.16
N PRO A 52 28.77 15.12 -21.87
CA PRO A 52 29.95 15.88 -21.47
C PRO A 52 31.17 15.45 -22.27
N GLY A 53 31.88 16.40 -22.89
CA GLY A 53 33.06 16.13 -23.72
C GLY A 53 32.76 15.68 -25.15
N PHE A 54 31.50 15.41 -25.52
CA PHE A 54 31.10 15.11 -26.89
C PHE A 54 30.49 16.34 -27.55
N HIS A 55 31.18 16.91 -28.55
CA HIS A 55 30.66 18.03 -29.32
C HIS A 55 29.73 17.55 -30.43
N GLY A 56 28.48 18.02 -30.42
CA GLY A 56 27.46 17.67 -31.41
C GLY A 56 26.37 16.75 -30.87
N ARG A 57 25.43 16.37 -31.74
CA ARG A 57 24.34 15.45 -31.40
C ARG A 57 24.85 14.01 -31.45
N LEU A 58 24.46 13.18 -30.49
CA LEU A 58 24.79 11.76 -30.52
C LEU A 58 24.28 11.08 -31.80
N PRO A 59 25.10 10.24 -32.47
CA PRO A 59 24.70 9.53 -33.67
C PRO A 59 23.80 8.31 -33.39
N PHE A 60 23.53 8.03 -32.12
CA PHE A 60 22.66 6.96 -31.66
C PHE A 60 21.74 7.46 -30.55
N TYR A 61 20.67 6.73 -30.33
CA TYR A 61 19.67 7.03 -29.33
C TYR A 61 20.10 6.45 -27.98
N LEU A 62 20.12 7.28 -26.95
CA LEU A 62 20.51 6.86 -25.60
C LEU A 62 19.46 7.39 -24.62
N GLU A 63 18.86 6.47 -23.87
CA GLU A 63 17.85 6.78 -22.84
C GLU A 63 18.37 6.37 -21.48
N THR A 64 18.02 7.15 -20.46
CA THR A 64 18.20 6.77 -19.04
C THR A 64 16.84 6.45 -18.44
N GLY A 65 16.77 5.30 -17.78
CA GLY A 65 15.63 4.88 -16.94
C GLY A 65 15.85 5.22 -15.48
#